data_AF-A0A553REU4-F1
#
_entry.id   AF-A0A553REU4-F1
#
_cell.length_a   1.000
_cell.length_b   1.000
_cell.length_c   1.000
_cell.angle_alpha   90.00
_cell.angle_beta   90.00
_cell.angle_gamma   90.00
#
_symmetry.space_group_name_H-M   'P 1'
#
loop_
_entity.id
_entity.type
_entity.pdbx_description
1 polymer ?
#
loop_
_entity_poly.entity_id
_entity_poly.type
_entity_poly.pdbx_seq_one_letter_code
_entity_poly.pdbx_strand_id
1 'polypeptide(L)'
;MGKLMTNLRSTHPHFVRCLIPNESKTPGLMENFLVIHQLRCNGVLEGIRICRKGFPSRILYGDFKQRYKVLNASVIPEGQFIDNKKACEKLLGSIDVDHDQYRFGHTK
;
A
#
# COMPACT_ATOMS: atom_id res chain seq x y z
N MET A 1 -28.67 -11.39 16.08
CA MET A 1 -27.27 -11.06 15.70
C MET A 1 -26.42 -12.28 15.31
N GLY A 2 -26.59 -13.47 15.91
CA GLY A 2 -25.69 -14.62 15.71
C GLY A 2 -25.55 -15.14 14.27
N LYS A 3 -26.67 -15.38 13.56
CA LYS A 3 -26.66 -15.97 12.20
C LYS A 3 -25.92 -15.12 11.17
N LEU A 4 -26.05 -13.79 11.24
CA LEU A 4 -25.35 -12.86 10.35
C LEU A 4 -23.83 -12.93 10.54
N MET A 5 -23.37 -12.89 11.79
CA MET A 5 -21.94 -12.93 12.10
C MET A 5 -21.30 -14.27 11.74
N THR A 6 -22.02 -15.39 11.90
CA THR A 6 -21.53 -16.71 11.49
C THR A 6 -21.28 -16.76 9.98
N ASN A 7 -22.22 -16.26 9.17
CA ASN A 7 -22.07 -16.23 7.71
C ASN A 7 -20.96 -15.29 7.24
N LEU A 8 -20.80 -14.12 7.87
CA LEU A 8 -19.72 -13.20 7.52
C LEU A 8 -18.35 -13.81 7.81
N ARG A 9 -18.20 -14.53 8.92
CA ARG A 9 -16.94 -15.20 9.31
C ARG A 9 -16.55 -16.36 8.41
N SER A 10 -17.49 -16.95 7.66
CA SER A 10 -17.23 -18.06 6.75
C SER A 10 -16.83 -17.62 5.32
N THR A 11 -16.61 -16.33 5.09
CA THR A 11 -16.29 -15.76 3.78
C THR A 11 -15.03 -14.89 3.82
N HIS A 12 -14.51 -14.49 2.65
CA HIS A 12 -13.43 -13.50 2.55
C HIS A 12 -14.04 -12.09 2.43
N PRO A 13 -13.96 -11.23 3.46
CA PRO A 13 -14.66 -9.97 3.46
C PRO A 13 -13.94 -8.91 2.63
N HIS A 14 -14.72 -8.15 1.87
CA HIS A 14 -14.29 -6.93 1.19
C HIS A 14 -15.10 -5.75 1.73
N PHE A 15 -14.46 -4.61 1.96
CA PHE A 15 -15.08 -3.45 2.59
C PHE A 15 -15.13 -2.26 1.63
N VAL A 16 -16.30 -1.65 1.51
CA VAL A 16 -16.51 -0.38 0.77
C VAL A 16 -17.02 0.66 1.76
N ARG A 17 -16.41 1.85 1.76
CA ARG A 17 -16.81 2.99 2.61
C ARG A 17 -17.21 4.15 1.72
N CYS A 18 -18.48 4.53 1.78
CA CYS A 18 -18.99 5.72 1.09
C CYS A 18 -18.74 6.97 1.96
N LEU A 19 -18.47 8.10 1.31
CA LEU A 19 -18.28 9.39 1.97
C LEU A 19 -19.27 10.41 1.41
N ILE A 20 -19.91 11.15 2.30
CA ILE A 20 -20.76 12.29 1.95
C ILE A 20 -19.85 13.53 1.87
N PRO A 21 -19.76 14.21 0.72
CA PRO A 21 -18.82 15.31 0.55
C PRO A 21 -19.32 16.63 1.16
N ASN A 22 -20.63 16.85 1.25
CA ASN A 22 -21.27 18.03 1.86
C ASN A 22 -22.73 17.74 2.19
N GLU A 23 -23.35 18.54 3.07
CA GLU A 23 -24.77 18.40 3.42
C GLU A 23 -25.70 19.17 2.47
N SER A 24 -25.18 20.18 1.75
CA SER A 24 -25.93 20.99 0.79
C SER A 24 -26.28 20.30 -0.53
N LYS A 25 -25.85 19.03 -0.70
CA LYS A 25 -26.01 18.21 -1.92
C LYS A 25 -25.45 18.89 -3.17
N THR A 26 -24.42 19.71 -3.01
CA THR A 26 -23.79 20.46 -4.10
C THR A 26 -22.69 19.61 -4.74
N PRO A 27 -22.74 19.34 -6.05
CA PRO A 27 -21.68 18.60 -6.72
C PRO A 27 -20.36 19.39 -6.69
N GLY A 28 -19.23 18.70 -6.49
CA GLY A 28 -17.89 19.31 -6.50
C GLY A 28 -17.49 20.06 -5.23
N LEU A 29 -18.43 20.32 -4.31
CA LEU A 29 -18.13 20.92 -3.01
C LEU A 29 -17.69 19.84 -2.01
N MET A 30 -16.60 20.08 -1.28
CA MET A 30 -16.11 19.18 -0.24
C MET A 30 -15.96 19.92 1.09
N GLU A 31 -16.68 19.46 2.10
CA GLU A 31 -16.60 19.97 3.47
C GLU A 31 -15.61 19.13 4.28
N ASN A 32 -14.42 19.70 4.52
CA ASN A 32 -13.32 18.99 5.15
C ASN A 32 -13.69 18.43 6.54
N PHE A 33 -14.40 19.20 7.37
CA PHE A 33 -14.74 18.77 8.72
C PHE A 33 -15.67 17.54 8.71
N LEU A 34 -16.70 17.56 7.85
CA LEU A 34 -17.64 16.46 7.65
C LEU A 34 -16.91 15.19 7.18
N VAL A 35 -16.01 15.31 6.20
CA VAL A 35 -15.27 14.16 5.68
C VAL A 35 -14.27 13.62 6.71
N ILE A 36 -13.54 14.48 7.41
CA ILE A 36 -12.60 14.04 8.46
C ILE A 36 -13.34 13.30 9.58
N HIS A 37 -14.52 13.77 9.97
CA HIS A 37 -15.36 13.08 10.94
C HIS A 37 -15.75 11.68 10.44
N GLN A 38 -16.22 11.56 9.20
CA GLN A 38 -16.55 10.25 8.60
C GLN A 38 -15.33 9.33 8.50
N LEU A 39 -14.15 9.83 8.13
CA LEU A 39 -12.92 9.02 8.05
C LEU A 39 -12.53 8.41 9.40
N ARG A 40 -12.76 9.17 10.50
CA ARG A 40 -12.55 8.69 11.87
C ARG A 40 -13.59 7.64 12.26
N CYS A 41 -14.88 7.95 12.10
CA CYS A 41 -15.98 7.10 12.53
C CYS A 41 -16.12 5.81 11.71
N ASN A 42 -15.82 5.85 10.41
CA ASN A 42 -15.88 4.68 9.51
C ASN A 42 -14.66 3.76 9.63
N GLY A 43 -13.73 4.06 10.54
CA GLY A 43 -12.52 3.27 10.77
C GLY A 43 -11.51 3.33 9.62
N VAL A 44 -11.62 4.30 8.70
CA VAL A 44 -10.67 4.44 7.57
C VAL A 44 -9.28 4.79 8.09
N LEU A 45 -9.19 5.75 9.01
CA LEU A 45 -7.90 6.13 9.62
C LEU A 45 -7.30 4.98 10.44
N GLU A 46 -8.15 4.18 11.09
CA GLU A 46 -7.73 3.02 11.86
C GLU A 46 -7.22 1.89 10.95
N GLY A 47 -7.89 1.65 9.83
CA GLY A 47 -7.43 0.75 8.78
C GLY A 47 -6.06 1.16 8.22
N ILE A 48 -5.87 2.45 7.93
CA ILE A 48 -4.57 2.99 7.51
C ILE A 48 -3.51 2.76 8.59
N ARG A 49 -3.84 3.04 9.87
CA ARG A 49 -2.92 2.85 11.00
C ARG A 49 -2.46 1.40 11.13
N ILE A 50 -3.37 0.45 11.01
CA ILE A 50 -3.05 -0.99 11.05
C ILE A 50 -2.19 -1.38 9.85
N CYS A 51 -2.56 -0.96 8.63
CA CYS A 51 -1.77 -1.23 7.43
C CYS A 51 -0.32 -0.69 7.54
N ARG A 52 -0.14 0.45 8.21
CA ARG A 52 1.18 1.05 8.46
C ARG A 52 2.02 0.31 9.51
N LYS A 53 1.44 -0.54 10.34
CA LYS A 53 2.20 -1.44 11.22
C LYS A 53 2.84 -2.61 10.46
N GLY A 54 2.36 -2.89 9.25
CA GLY A 54 2.98 -3.84 8.32
C GLY A 54 3.76 -3.12 7.22
N PHE A 55 3.70 -3.65 6.00
CA PHE A 55 4.30 -3.06 4.80
C PHE A 55 3.20 -2.52 3.87
N PRO A 56 2.78 -1.25 4.01
CA PRO A 56 1.67 -0.67 3.25
C PRO A 56 2.04 -0.43 1.79
N SER A 57 3.30 -0.06 1.53
CA SER A 57 3.82 0.18 0.19
C SER A 57 4.28 -1.13 -0.43
N ARG A 58 3.73 -1.49 -1.60
CA ARG A 58 4.09 -2.71 -2.34
C ARG A 58 4.33 -2.35 -3.80
N ILE A 59 5.57 -2.50 -4.25
CA ILE A 59 6.01 -2.11 -5.60
C ILE A 59 6.39 -3.38 -6.35
N LEU A 60 6.02 -3.51 -7.63
CA LEU A 60 6.47 -4.64 -8.45
C LEU A 60 7.98 -4.55 -8.67
N TYR A 61 8.66 -5.70 -8.71
CA TYR A 61 10.12 -5.72 -8.89
C TYR A 61 10.59 -5.02 -10.18
N GLY A 62 9.82 -5.14 -11.27
CA GLY A 62 10.11 -4.43 -12.52
C GLY A 62 10.06 -2.92 -12.36
N ASP A 63 8.98 -2.41 -11.76
CA ASP A 63 8.80 -0.98 -11.50
C ASP A 63 9.87 -0.45 -10.54
N PHE A 64 10.20 -1.21 -9.50
CA PHE A 64 11.24 -0.85 -8.54
C PHE A 64 12.60 -0.73 -9.23
N LYS A 65 12.99 -1.76 -10.00
CA LYS A 65 14.24 -1.76 -10.77
C LYS A 65 14.32 -0.56 -11.71
N GLN A 66 13.27 -0.31 -12.51
CA GLN A 66 13.26 0.79 -13.48
C GLN A 66 13.34 2.16 -12.79
N ARG A 67 12.58 2.35 -11.70
CA ARG A 67 12.50 3.63 -10.99
C ARG A 67 13.75 3.95 -10.17
N TYR A 68 14.34 2.94 -9.53
CA TYR A 68 15.40 3.13 -8.53
C TYR A 68 16.79 2.71 -9.00
N LYS A 69 16.97 2.20 -10.22
CA LYS A 69 18.31 1.91 -10.79
C LYS A 69 19.27 3.10 -10.67
N VAL A 70 18.76 4.33 -10.71
CA VAL A 70 19.54 5.57 -10.55
C VAL A 70 20.24 5.69 -9.20
N LEU A 71 19.79 4.98 -8.16
CA LEU A 71 20.43 4.98 -6.84
C LEU A 71 21.81 4.34 -6.88
N ASN A 72 21.99 3.30 -7.70
CA ASN A 72 23.29 2.67 -7.93
C ASN A 72 23.28 1.91 -9.25
N ALA A 73 23.63 2.61 -10.34
CA ALA A 73 23.62 2.05 -11.69
C ALA A 73 24.66 0.93 -11.89
N SER A 74 25.75 0.93 -11.11
CA SER A 74 26.83 -0.05 -11.21
C SER A 74 26.41 -1.46 -10.80
N VAL A 75 25.37 -1.58 -9.98
CA VAL A 75 24.89 -2.86 -9.43
C VAL A 75 23.95 -3.60 -10.40
N ILE A 76 23.41 -2.89 -11.39
CA ILE A 76 22.50 -3.41 -12.42
C ILE A 76 23.12 -3.12 -13.79
N PRO A 77 24.06 -3.97 -14.28
CA PRO A 77 24.72 -3.80 -15.56
C PRO A 77 23.73 -3.75 -16.72
N GLU A 78 23.96 -2.86 -17.68
CA GLU A 78 23.14 -2.78 -18.88
C GLU A 78 23.44 -3.95 -19.83
N GLY A 79 22.39 -4.48 -20.46
CA GLY A 79 22.50 -5.60 -21.41
C GLY A 79 22.58 -7.00 -20.79
N GLN A 80 22.73 -7.13 -19.47
CA GLN A 80 22.71 -8.43 -18.81
C GLN A 80 21.30 -8.76 -18.31
N PHE A 81 20.78 -9.95 -18.68
CA PHE A 81 19.50 -10.41 -18.14
C PHE A 81 19.68 -10.76 -16.66
N ILE A 82 19.17 -9.89 -15.80
CA ILE A 82 19.06 -10.14 -14.36
C ILE A 82 17.58 -10.21 -14.00
N ASP A 83 17.24 -11.26 -13.26
CA ASP A 83 15.92 -11.39 -12.66
C ASP A 83 15.57 -10.14 -11.83
N ASN A 84 14.33 -9.66 -11.96
CA ASN A 84 13.94 -8.38 -11.37
C ASN A 84 14.01 -8.42 -9.84
N LYS A 85 13.68 -9.56 -9.21
CA LYS A 85 13.78 -9.70 -7.75
C LYS A 85 15.24 -9.62 -7.31
N LYS A 86 16.13 -10.39 -7.95
CA LYS A 86 17.58 -10.33 -7.66
C LYS A 86 18.17 -8.94 -7.87
N ALA A 87 17.71 -8.20 -8.89
CA ALA A 87 18.15 -6.83 -9.12
C ALA A 87 17.74 -5.90 -7.96
N CYS A 88 16.51 -6.04 -7.45
CA CYS A 88 16.03 -5.26 -6.31
C CYS A 88 16.79 -5.62 -5.02
N GLU A 89 17.04 -6.91 -4.77
CA GLU A 89 17.85 -7.41 -3.64
C GLU A 89 19.25 -6.81 -3.64
N LYS A 90 19.95 -6.87 -4.79
CA LYS A 90 21.29 -6.29 -4.92
C LYS A 90 21.28 -4.77 -4.76
N LEU A 91 20.31 -4.08 -5.36
CA LEU A 91 20.23 -2.62 -5.30
C LEU A 91 19.98 -2.16 -3.85
N LEU A 92 19.02 -2.75 -3.15
CA LEU A 92 18.74 -2.45 -1.75
C LEU A 92 19.91 -2.82 -0.83
N GLY A 93 20.62 -3.92 -1.10
CA GLY A 93 21.83 -4.28 -0.35
C GLY A 93 23.05 -3.39 -0.64
N SER A 94 23.00 -2.57 -1.69
CA SER A 94 24.09 -1.65 -2.06
C SER A 94 23.94 -0.24 -1.48
N ILE A 95 22.81 0.03 -0.83
CA ILE A 95 22.50 1.32 -0.22
C ILE A 95 22.29 1.15 1.28
N ASP A 96 22.56 2.20 2.05
CA ASP A 96 22.39 2.19 3.50
C ASP A 96 20.92 2.41 3.87
N VAL A 97 20.13 1.34 3.79
CA VAL A 97 18.71 1.33 4.17
C VAL A 97 18.48 0.22 5.20
N ASP A 98 17.72 0.55 6.24
CA ASP A 98 17.33 -0.38 7.29
C ASP A 98 16.57 -1.60 6.72
N HIS A 99 17.17 -2.78 6.90
CA HIS A 99 16.66 -4.06 6.42
C HIS A 99 15.35 -4.50 7.09
N ASP A 100 14.99 -3.94 8.25
CA ASP A 100 13.70 -4.25 8.89
C ASP A 100 12.52 -3.48 8.26
N GLN A 101 12.80 -2.44 7.47
CA GLN A 101 11.78 -1.59 6.84
C GLN A 101 11.27 -2.11 5.49
N TYR A 102 11.81 -3.22 5.00
CA TYR A 102 11.33 -3.84 3.78
C TYR A 102 11.38 -5.37 3.84
N ARG A 103 10.57 -6.03 3.00
CA ARG A 103 10.56 -7.49 2.82
C ARG A 103 10.32 -7.82 1.36
N PHE A 104 10.92 -8.93 0.91
CA PHE A 104 10.76 -9.45 -0.43
C PHE A 104 9.69 -10.54 -0.48
N GLY A 105 8.60 -10.29 -1.20
CA GLY A 105 7.58 -11.29 -1.50
C GLY A 105 7.88 -12.08 -2.78
N HIS A 106 6.86 -12.75 -3.31
CA HIS A 106 6.97 -13.50 -4.56
C HIS A 106 6.97 -12.59 -5.79
N THR A 107 6.16 -11.52 -5.80
CA THR A 107 5.96 -10.64 -6.96
C THR A 107 6.32 -9.18 -6.71
N LYS A 108 6.53 -8.81 -5.44
CA LYS A 108 6.76 -7.45 -4.93
C LYS A 108 7.69 -7.52 -3.74
#